data_AF-A0A5P1FTU0-F1
#
_entry.id   AF-A0A5P1FTU0-F1
#
_cell.length_a   1.000
_cell.length_b   1.000
_cell.length_c   1.000
_cell.angle_alpha   90.00
_cell.angle_beta   90.00
_cell.angle_gamma   90.00
#
_symmetry.space_group_name_H-M   'P 1'
#
loop_
_entity.id
_entity.type
_entity.pdbx_description
1 polymer ?
#
loop_
_entity_poly.entity_id
_entity_poly.type
_entity_poly.pdbx_seq_one_letter_code
_entity_poly.pdbx_strand_id
1 'polypeptide(L)'
;MLFKGLKALAEVNPLYAQRFDETIYRYSGAARYLEELQQTDLDPKIQWAISNARLKEKVAARARALDISERKARIWSLQKQRCQARARLNVGELTQEEFNLGDATLEANVQAKKEAIQVLQREASAAAAVPDVEL
;
A
#
# COMPACT_ATOMS: atom_id res chain seq x y z
N MET A 1 -31.82 -22.07 42.60
CA MET A 1 -33.30 -22.11 42.61
C MET A 1 -33.96 -21.23 41.53
N LEU A 2 -33.24 -20.70 40.51
CA LEU A 2 -33.83 -19.79 39.51
C LEU A 2 -34.36 -20.46 38.22
N PHE A 3 -34.00 -21.73 37.95
CA PHE A 3 -34.41 -22.44 36.72
C PHE A 3 -35.85 -22.98 36.72
N LYS A 4 -36.49 -23.11 37.89
CA LYS A 4 -37.85 -23.69 37.97
C LYS A 4 -38.96 -22.67 37.70
N GLY A 5 -38.74 -21.37 37.98
CA GLY A 5 -39.74 -20.32 37.75
C GLY A 5 -39.87 -19.87 36.29
N LEU A 6 -38.80 -20.01 35.50
CA LEU A 6 -38.79 -19.60 34.08
C LEU A 6 -39.47 -20.61 33.15
N LYS A 7 -39.52 -21.90 33.54
CA LYS A 7 -40.20 -22.95 32.78
C LYS A 7 -41.72 -22.75 32.71
N ALA A 8 -42.31 -22.19 33.78
CA ALA A 8 -43.75 -21.95 33.88
C ALA A 8 -44.26 -20.81 32.98
N LEU A 9 -43.41 -19.86 32.59
CA LEU A 9 -43.78 -18.75 31.70
C LEU A 9 -43.79 -19.14 30.21
N ALA A 10 -43.05 -20.18 29.83
CA ALA A 10 -43.00 -20.69 28.47
C ALA A 10 -44.26 -21.52 28.10
N GLU A 11 -44.93 -22.11 29.09
CA GLU A 11 -46.15 -22.93 28.87
C GLU A 11 -47.41 -22.09 28.57
N VAL A 12 -47.42 -20.78 28.88
CA VAL A 12 -48.63 -19.95 28.81
C VAL A 12 -48.72 -19.12 27.52
N ASN A 13 -47.63 -18.95 26.76
CA ASN A 13 -47.67 -18.19 25.51
C ASN A 13 -46.60 -18.66 24.48
N PRO A 14 -47.01 -19.29 23.37
CA PRO A 14 -46.08 -19.89 22.39
C PRO A 14 -45.17 -18.86 21.70
N LEU A 15 -45.62 -17.61 21.53
CA LEU A 15 -44.80 -16.51 21.01
C LEU A 15 -43.65 -16.13 21.95
N TYR A 16 -43.85 -16.30 23.26
CA TYR A 16 -42.83 -15.99 24.27
C TYR A 16 -41.75 -17.07 24.33
N ALA A 17 -42.16 -18.35 24.27
CA ALA A 17 -41.23 -19.49 24.18
C ALA A 17 -40.34 -19.41 22.92
N GLN A 18 -40.92 -19.06 21.77
CA GLN A 18 -40.19 -18.96 20.50
C GLN A 18 -39.14 -17.82 20.51
N ARG A 19 -39.46 -16.67 21.12
CA ARG A 19 -38.48 -15.59 21.34
C ARG A 19 -37.36 -16.02 22.29
N PHE A 20 -37.67 -16.74 23.36
CA PHE A 20 -36.65 -17.26 24.28
C PHE A 20 -35.71 -18.25 23.61
N ASP A 21 -36.24 -19.20 22.83
CA ASP A 21 -35.44 -20.16 22.07
C ASP A 21 -34.56 -19.48 21.01
N GLU A 22 -35.07 -18.49 20.29
CA GLU A 22 -34.27 -17.71 19.33
C GLU A 22 -33.14 -16.94 20.04
N THR A 23 -33.42 -16.41 21.23
CA THR A 23 -32.44 -15.68 22.04
C THR A 23 -31.36 -16.63 22.54
N ILE A 24 -31.72 -17.80 23.06
CA ILE A 24 -30.77 -18.85 23.50
C ILE A 24 -29.95 -19.40 22.32
N TYR A 25 -30.56 -19.58 21.14
CA TYR A 25 -29.87 -20.00 19.93
C TYR A 25 -28.84 -18.96 19.46
N ARG A 26 -29.20 -17.66 19.46
CA ARG A 26 -28.26 -16.58 19.15
C ARG A 26 -27.10 -16.50 20.16
N TYR A 27 -27.40 -16.60 21.46
CA TYR A 27 -26.37 -16.52 22.51
C TYR A 27 -25.49 -17.78 22.56
N SER A 28 -26.03 -18.97 22.25
CA SER A 28 -25.23 -20.20 22.15
C SER A 28 -24.31 -20.19 20.93
N GLY A 29 -24.74 -19.64 19.79
CA GLY A 29 -23.87 -19.40 18.64
C GLY A 29 -22.74 -18.40 18.93
N ALA A 30 -23.06 -17.28 19.60
CA ALA A 30 -22.06 -16.30 20.02
C ALA A 30 -21.08 -16.86 21.06
N ALA A 31 -21.56 -17.64 22.02
CA ALA A 31 -20.72 -18.29 23.02
C ALA A 31 -19.77 -19.32 22.39
N ARG A 32 -20.27 -20.12 21.44
CA ARG A 32 -19.45 -21.08 20.68
C ARG A 32 -18.38 -20.38 19.85
N TYR A 33 -18.72 -19.26 19.21
CA TYR A 33 -17.77 -18.44 18.46
C TYR A 33 -16.68 -17.84 19.37
N LEU A 34 -17.04 -17.38 20.57
CA LEU A 34 -16.07 -16.88 21.55
C LEU A 34 -15.17 -18.00 22.08
N GLU A 35 -15.70 -19.20 22.28
CA GLU A 35 -14.92 -20.39 22.67
C GLU A 35 -13.95 -20.83 21.57
N GLU A 36 -14.38 -20.82 20.30
CA GLU A 36 -13.52 -21.06 19.14
C GLU A 36 -12.41 -20.00 19.01
N LEU A 37 -12.71 -18.73 19.28
CA LEU A 37 -11.70 -17.66 19.31
C LEU A 37 -10.70 -17.83 20.47
N GLN A 38 -11.14 -18.27 21.64
CA GLN A 38 -10.26 -18.54 22.78
C GLN A 38 -9.34 -19.75 22.56
N GLN A 39 -9.78 -20.73 21.76
CA GLN A 39 -8.98 -21.90 21.40
C GLN A 39 -8.06 -21.66 20.20
N THR A 40 -8.27 -20.58 19.44
CA THR A 40 -7.44 -20.23 18.30
C THR A 40 -6.33 -19.28 18.73
N ASP A 41 -5.08 -19.76 18.69
CA ASP A 41 -3.93 -18.88 18.80
C ASP A 41 -3.81 -18.02 17.51
N LEU A 42 -4.19 -16.74 17.63
CA LEU A 42 -4.15 -15.77 16.54
C LEU A 42 -2.76 -15.13 16.39
N ASP A 43 -1.89 -15.23 17.40
CA ASP A 43 -0.60 -14.54 17.42
C ASP A 43 0.27 -14.93 16.20
N PRO A 44 0.40 -16.20 15.80
CA PRO A 44 1.15 -16.57 14.61
C PRO A 44 0.58 -15.97 13.32
N LYS A 45 -0.74 -15.86 13.21
CA LYS A 45 -1.42 -15.29 12.03
C LYS A 45 -1.21 -13.78 11.96
N ILE A 46 -1.29 -13.09 13.11
CA ILE A 46 -1.03 -11.66 13.23
C ILE A 46 0.44 -11.37 12.91
N GLN A 47 1.39 -12.11 13.51
CA GLN A 47 2.82 -11.97 13.25
C GLN A 47 3.19 -12.25 11.79
N TRP A 48 2.56 -13.26 11.17
CA TRP A 48 2.72 -13.52 9.75
C TRP A 48 2.21 -12.37 8.88
N ALA A 49 1.02 -11.82 9.19
CA ALA A 49 0.44 -10.70 8.45
C ALA A 49 1.33 -9.45 8.55
N ILE A 50 1.83 -9.13 9.75
CA ILE A 50 2.77 -8.02 9.99
C ILE A 50 4.06 -8.23 9.19
N SER A 51 4.65 -9.44 9.27
CA SER A 51 5.89 -9.77 8.57
C SER A 51 5.72 -9.68 7.05
N ASN A 52 4.59 -10.16 6.53
CA ASN A 52 4.26 -10.09 5.10
C ASN A 52 4.05 -8.63 4.65
N ALA A 53 3.35 -7.81 5.43
CA ALA A 53 3.18 -6.38 5.15
C ALA A 53 4.52 -5.64 5.11
N ARG A 54 5.39 -5.87 6.11
CA ARG A 54 6.75 -5.31 6.15
C ARG A 54 7.60 -5.76 4.96
N LEU A 55 7.49 -7.02 4.54
CA LEU A 55 8.22 -7.54 3.38
C LEU A 55 7.75 -6.86 2.10
N LYS A 56 6.44 -6.72 1.90
CA LYS A 56 5.86 -6.02 0.74
C LYS A 56 6.34 -4.57 0.66
N GLU A 57 6.37 -3.85 1.78
CA GLU A 57 6.87 -2.47 1.79
C GLU A 57 8.37 -2.40 1.47
N LYS A 58 9.19 -3.32 1.99
CA LYS A 58 10.62 -3.41 1.62
C LYS A 58 10.82 -3.64 0.13
N VAL A 59 10.00 -4.50 -0.49
CA VAL A 59 10.06 -4.75 -1.94
C VAL A 59 9.64 -3.49 -2.71
N ALA A 60 8.55 -2.84 -2.32
CA ALA A 60 8.09 -1.60 -2.94
C ALA A 60 9.14 -0.48 -2.83
N ALA A 61 9.73 -0.30 -1.66
CA ALA A 61 10.79 0.69 -1.44
C ALA A 61 12.02 0.44 -2.33
N ARG A 62 12.44 -0.83 -2.48
CA ARG A 62 13.53 -1.22 -3.40
C ARG A 62 13.18 -0.92 -4.86
N ALA A 63 11.95 -1.23 -5.28
CA ALA A 63 11.49 -0.94 -6.64
C ALA A 63 11.52 0.57 -6.94
N ARG A 64 11.02 1.41 -6.01
CA ARG A 64 11.09 2.88 -6.13
C ARG A 64 12.55 3.37 -6.23
N ALA A 65 13.45 2.84 -5.41
CA ALA A 65 14.86 3.23 -5.42
C ALA A 65 15.57 2.86 -6.73
N LEU A 66 15.24 1.70 -7.31
CA LEU A 66 15.75 1.28 -8.62
C LEU A 66 15.24 2.20 -9.74
N ASP A 67 13.94 2.52 -9.78
CA ASP A 67 13.37 3.42 -10.80
C ASP A 67 13.99 4.83 -10.72
N ILE A 68 14.16 5.38 -9.51
CA ILE A 68 14.86 6.66 -9.32
C ILE A 68 16.29 6.59 -9.87
N SER A 69 17.01 5.51 -9.57
CA SER A 69 18.39 5.33 -10.02
C SER A 69 18.49 5.23 -11.55
N GLU A 70 17.59 4.47 -12.17
CA GLU A 70 17.52 4.34 -13.63
C GLU A 70 17.20 5.70 -14.29
N ARG A 71 16.24 6.45 -13.75
CA ARG A 71 15.90 7.79 -14.26
C ARG A 71 17.07 8.76 -14.14
N LYS A 72 17.81 8.74 -13.04
CA LYS A 72 19.05 9.53 -12.88
C LYS A 72 20.11 9.15 -13.91
N ALA A 73 20.32 7.86 -14.17
CA ALA A 73 21.25 7.38 -15.19
C ALA A 73 20.84 7.84 -16.61
N ARG A 74 19.53 7.84 -16.90
CA ARG A 74 18.99 8.37 -18.16
C ARG A 74 19.19 9.88 -18.28
N ILE A 75 18.96 10.67 -17.21
CA ILE A 75 19.25 12.12 -17.22
C ILE A 75 20.72 12.37 -17.54
N TRP A 76 21.64 11.64 -16.91
CA TRP A 76 23.07 11.76 -17.18
C TRP A 76 23.41 11.45 -18.65
N SER A 77 22.77 10.42 -19.22
CA SER A 77 22.95 10.06 -20.62
C SER A 77 22.43 11.15 -21.58
N LEU A 78 21.29 11.76 -21.28
CA LEU A 78 20.74 12.90 -22.04
C LEU A 78 21.67 14.12 -21.96
N GLN A 79 22.24 14.40 -20.79
CA GLN A 79 23.23 15.47 -20.63
C GLN A 79 24.50 15.21 -21.46
N LYS A 80 24.98 13.97 -21.52
CA LYS A 80 26.07 13.59 -22.42
C LYS A 80 25.72 13.81 -23.89
N GLN A 81 24.51 13.45 -24.31
CA GLN A 81 24.05 13.70 -25.68
C GLN A 81 24.02 15.21 -25.99
N ARG A 82 23.57 16.04 -25.05
CA ARG A 82 23.60 17.50 -25.18
C ARG A 82 25.03 18.03 -25.36
N CYS A 83 25.98 17.54 -24.56
CA CYS A 83 27.40 17.90 -24.70
C CYS A 83 27.96 17.52 -26.09
N GLN A 84 27.61 16.33 -26.59
CA GLN A 84 28.02 15.88 -27.92
C GLN A 84 27.39 16.75 -29.02
N ALA A 85 26.09 17.02 -28.95
CA ALA A 85 25.41 17.90 -29.91
C ALA A 85 26.06 19.30 -29.94
N ARG A 86 26.47 19.81 -28.77
CA ARG A 86 27.17 21.10 -28.68
C ARG A 86 28.56 21.07 -29.29
N ALA A 87 29.28 19.97 -29.16
CA ALA A 87 30.57 19.80 -29.86
C ALA A 87 30.38 19.79 -31.39
N ARG A 88 29.33 19.13 -31.89
CA ARG A 88 29.00 19.09 -33.32
C ARG A 88 28.61 20.47 -33.87
N LEU A 89 27.84 21.24 -33.09
CA LEU A 89 27.55 22.65 -33.39
C LEU A 89 28.85 23.47 -33.51
N ASN A 90 29.78 23.31 -32.58
CA ASN A 90 31.04 24.08 -32.58
C ASN A 90 31.94 23.76 -33.79
N VAL A 91 31.91 22.52 -34.29
CA VAL A 91 32.69 22.09 -35.48
C VAL A 91 31.93 22.40 -36.79
N GLY A 92 30.71 22.95 -36.70
CA GLY A 92 29.89 23.32 -37.86
C GLY A 92 29.19 22.13 -38.53
N GLU A 93 29.19 20.95 -37.90
CA GLU A 93 28.43 19.78 -38.39
C GLU A 93 26.92 19.93 -38.21
N LEU A 94 26.49 20.86 -37.36
CA LEU A 94 25.11 21.04 -36.96
C LEU A 94 24.81 22.54 -36.94
N THR A 95 23.66 22.94 -37.48
CA THR A 95 23.25 24.35 -37.49
C THR A 95 22.72 24.78 -36.12
N GLN A 96 22.71 26.09 -35.85
CA GLN A 96 22.16 26.60 -34.59
C GLN A 96 20.68 26.24 -34.39
N GLU A 97 19.89 26.22 -35.47
CA GLU A 97 18.46 25.88 -35.44
C GLU A 97 18.24 24.41 -35.10
N GLU A 98 18.97 23.50 -35.74
CA GLU A 98 18.95 22.07 -35.42
C GLU A 98 19.38 21.81 -33.97
N PHE A 99 20.39 22.55 -33.49
CA PHE A 99 20.84 22.42 -32.10
C PHE A 99 19.73 22.85 -31.14
N ASN A 100 19.14 24.01 -31.36
CA ASN A 100 18.11 24.56 -30.47
C ASN A 100 16.88 23.63 -30.39
N LEU A 101 16.44 23.07 -31.52
CA LEU A 101 15.32 22.13 -31.57
C LEU A 101 15.65 20.84 -30.80
N GLY A 102 16.84 20.27 -31.03
CA GLY A 102 17.31 19.10 -30.30
C GLY A 102 17.47 19.35 -28.80
N ASP A 103 18.03 20.51 -28.44
CA ASP A 103 18.27 20.93 -27.06
C ASP A 103 16.96 21.07 -26.28
N ALA A 104 15.95 21.71 -26.87
CA ALA A 104 14.61 21.83 -26.29
C ALA A 104 13.99 20.44 -26.02
N THR A 105 14.14 19.51 -26.96
CA THR A 105 13.65 18.13 -26.81
C THR A 105 14.39 17.39 -25.69
N LEU A 106 15.71 17.53 -25.61
CA LEU A 106 16.52 16.92 -24.54
C LEU A 106 16.15 17.50 -23.18
N GLU A 107 15.97 18.82 -23.07
CA GLU A 107 15.62 19.50 -21.82
C GLU A 107 14.22 19.08 -21.34
N ALA A 108 13.23 19.00 -22.24
CA ALA A 108 11.91 18.49 -21.91
C ALA A 108 11.95 17.06 -21.33
N ASN A 109 12.77 16.19 -21.93
CA ASN A 109 12.97 14.82 -21.42
C ASN A 109 13.66 14.79 -20.05
N VAL A 110 14.66 15.65 -19.83
CA VAL A 110 15.32 15.77 -18.52
C VAL A 110 14.32 16.25 -17.48
N GLN A 111 13.51 17.25 -17.80
CA GLN A 111 12.53 17.83 -16.89
C GLN A 111 11.43 16.81 -16.51
N ALA A 112 10.86 16.11 -17.50
CA ALA A 112 9.87 15.06 -17.24
C ALA A 112 10.43 13.94 -16.33
N LYS A 113 11.71 13.58 -16.48
CA LYS A 113 12.36 12.60 -15.61
C LYS A 113 12.57 13.14 -14.19
N LYS A 114 12.95 14.41 -14.03
CA LYS A 114 13.09 15.05 -12.71
C LYS A 114 11.76 15.09 -11.97
N GLU A 115 10.69 15.46 -12.66
CA GLU A 115 9.33 15.49 -12.10
C GLU A 115 8.89 14.10 -11.63
N ALA A 116 9.11 13.07 -12.46
CA ALA A 116 8.82 11.70 -12.05
C ALA A 116 9.63 11.25 -10.82
N ILE A 117 10.90 11.62 -10.71
CA ILE A 117 11.70 11.36 -9.50
C ILE A 117 11.10 12.05 -8.28
N GLN A 118 10.65 13.31 -8.41
CA GLN A 118 10.01 14.03 -7.30
C GLN A 118 8.70 13.35 -6.86
N VAL A 119 7.91 12.85 -7.82
CA VAL A 119 6.68 12.09 -7.50
C VAL A 119 7.02 10.84 -6.69
N LEU A 120 7.98 10.03 -7.15
CA LEU A 120 8.40 8.82 -6.43
C LEU A 120 8.92 9.11 -5.02
N GLN A 121 9.63 10.24 -4.85
CA GLN A 121 10.10 10.68 -3.53
C GLN A 121 8.94 11.07 -2.62
N ARG A 122 7.94 11.79 -3.14
CA ARG A 122 6.73 12.14 -2.36
C ARG A 122 5.93 10.90 -1.97
N GLU A 123 5.76 9.95 -2.90
CA GLU A 123 5.10 8.67 -2.62
C GLU A 123 5.84 7.87 -1.55
N ALA A 124 7.18 7.84 -1.61
CA ALA A 124 7.98 7.19 -0.58
C ALA A 124 7.85 7.87 0.80
N SER A 125 7.85 9.20 0.85
CA SER A 125 7.62 9.95 2.08
C SER A 125 6.21 9.71 2.65
N ALA A 126 5.19 9.65 1.79
CA ALA A 126 3.82 9.36 2.21
C ALA A 126 3.67 7.93 2.76
N ALA A 127 4.30 6.94 2.11
CA ALA A 127 4.32 5.56 2.59
C ALA A 127 5.04 5.42 3.95
N ALA A 128 6.11 6.20 4.18
CA ALA A 128 6.84 6.22 5.45
C ALA A 128 6.11 6.97 6.58
N ALA A 129 5.14 7.84 6.25
CA ALA A 129 4.36 8.61 7.22
C ALA A 129 3.15 7.85 7.78
N VAL A 130 2.87 6.63 7.27
CA VAL A 130 1.82 5.77 7.84
C VAL A 130 2.26 5.38 9.24
N PRO A 131 1.52 5.78 10.30
CA PRO A 131 1.93 5.44 11.66
C PRO A 131 1.97 3.92 11.80
N ASP A 132 3.08 3.42 12.37
CA ASP A 132 3.11 2.07 12.92
C ASP A 132 2.00 2.02 13.98
N VAL A 133 0.88 1.36 13.66
CA VAL A 133 -0.12 1.04 14.66
C VAL A 133 0.53 0.01 15.57
N GLU A 134 1.11 0.48 16.67
CA GLU A 134 1.45 -0.38 17.80
C GLU A 134 0.14 -1.01 18.29
N LEU A 135 0.06 -2.34 18.17
CA LEU A 135 -0.95 -3.18 18.79
C LEU A 135 -0.45 -3.61 20.17
#